data_AF-A0A942A888-F1
#
_entry.id   AF-A0A942A888-F1
#
_cell.length_a   1.000
_cell.length_b   1.000
_cell.length_c   1.000
_cell.angle_alpha   90.00
_cell.angle_beta   90.00
_cell.angle_gamma   90.00
#
_symmetry.space_group_name_H-M   'P 1'
#
loop_
_entity.id
_entity.type
_entity.pdbx_description
1 polymer ?
#
loop_
_entity_poly.entity_id
_entity_poly.type
_entity_poly.pdbx_seq_one_letter_code
_entity_poly.pdbx_strand_id
1 'polypeptide(L)' 'MQEPPIDALAQKIGSKYALCVVAAKRARQLLEQAQNYELPNKEKALSVAAREIYEGRLEATND' A
#
# COMPACT_ATOMS: atom_id res chain seq x y z
N MET A 1 -0.15 -4.97 -17.34
CA MET A 1 1.12 -4.64 -16.67
C MET A 1 0.73 -3.93 -15.39
N GLN A 2 0.79 -4.59 -14.22
CA GLN A 2 0.33 -3.97 -12.97
C GLN A 2 1.41 -3.00 -12.49
N GLU A 3 1.15 -1.72 -12.70
CA GLU A 3 1.85 -0.62 -12.06
C GLU A 3 1.35 -0.52 -10.60
N PRO A 4 2.21 -0.38 -9.58
CA PRO A 4 3.67 -0.36 -9.61
C PRO A 4 4.32 -1.77 -9.53
N PRO A 5 5.53 -1.97 -10.09
CA PRO A 5 6.25 -3.23 -9.97
C PRO A 5 6.66 -3.50 -8.52
N ILE A 6 6.34 -4.71 -8.02
CA ILE A 6 6.67 -5.16 -6.65
C ILE A 6 8.16 -4.99 -6.34
N ASP A 7 9.05 -5.18 -7.31
CA ASP A 7 10.49 -5.00 -7.10
C ASP A 7 10.85 -3.55 -6.72
N ALA A 8 10.20 -2.54 -7.32
CA ALA A 8 10.43 -1.15 -6.95
C ALA A 8 9.89 -0.83 -5.55
N LEU A 9 8.75 -1.42 -5.18
CA LEU A 9 8.19 -1.30 -3.83
C LEU A 9 9.08 -1.99 -2.78
N ALA A 10 9.61 -3.16 -3.12
CA ALA A 10 10.48 -3.93 -2.25
C ALA A 10 11.85 -3.26 -2.08
N GLN A 11 12.36 -2.57 -3.10
CA GLN A 11 13.56 -1.73 -2.96
C GLN A 11 13.35 -0.54 -2.03
N LYS A 12 12.17 0.08 -2.03
CA LYS A 12 11.85 1.21 -1.13
C LYS A 12 11.70 0.79 0.33
N ILE A 13 11.03 -0.33 0.58
CA ILE A 13 10.83 -0.86 1.94
C ILE A 13 12.02 -1.71 2.43
N GLY A 14 12.87 -2.20 1.52
CA GLY A 14 14.03 -3.03 1.84
C GLY A 14 13.71 -4.50 2.14
N SER A 15 12.43 -4.86 2.28
CA SER A 15 12.02 -6.25 2.55
C SER A 15 10.68 -6.58 1.91
N LYS A 16 10.63 -7.72 1.19
CA LYS A 16 9.41 -8.23 0.54
C LYS A 16 8.33 -8.60 1.57
N TYR A 17 8.75 -9.10 2.73
CA TYR A 17 7.83 -9.44 3.82
C TYR A 17 7.25 -8.18 4.46
N ALA A 18 8.10 -7.20 4.75
CA ALA A 18 7.64 -5.91 5.28
C ALA A 18 6.70 -5.22 4.29
N LEU A 19 6.99 -5.27 2.98
CA LEU A 19 6.11 -4.74 1.93
C LEU A 19 4.70 -5.34 2.02
N CYS A 20 4.60 -6.67 2.09
CA CYS A 20 3.30 -7.34 2.20
C CYS A 20 2.55 -6.93 3.47
N VAL A 21 3.24 -6.85 4.60
CA VAL A 21 2.63 -6.46 5.89
C VAL A 21 2.17 -5.01 5.88
N VAL A 22 3.01 -4.08 5.41
CA VAL A 22 2.70 -2.65 5.34
C VAL A 22 1.56 -2.40 4.35
N ALA A 23 1.62 -2.99 3.16
CA ALA A 23 0.56 -2.88 2.16
C ALA A 23 -0.77 -3.44 2.67
N ALA A 24 -0.76 -4.60 3.35
CA ALA A 24 -1.97 -5.20 3.92
C ALA A 24 -2.54 -4.37 5.08
N LYS A 25 -1.71 -3.88 6.01
CA LYS A 25 -2.14 -2.98 7.09
C LYS A 25 -2.76 -1.72 6.52
N ARG A 26 -2.11 -1.08 5.55
CA ARG A 26 -2.61 0.13 4.91
C ARG A 26 -3.92 -0.10 4.17
N ALA A 27 -4.01 -1.19 3.41
CA ALA A 27 -5.23 -1.53 2.70
C ALA A 27 -6.41 -1.76 3.66
N ARG A 28 -6.20 -2.38 4.83
CA ARG A 28 -7.25 -2.48 5.86
C ARG A 28 -7.68 -1.10 6.37
N GLN A 29 -6.72 -0.25 6.69
CA GLN A 29 -6.98 1.10 7.18
C GLN A 29 -7.80 1.92 6.17
N LEU A 30 -7.48 1.78 4.88
CA LEU A 30 -8.25 2.36 3.78
C LEU A 30 -9.65 1.75 3.66
N LEU A 31 -9.81 0.44 3.85
CA LEU A 31 -11.12 -0.22 3.85
C LEU A 31 -11.98 0.20 5.05
N GLU A 32 -11.39 0.35 6.24
CA GLU A 32 -12.06 0.83 7.45
C GLU A 32 -12.49 2.30 7.29
N GLN A 33 -11.64 3.14 6.70
CA GLN A 33 -12.04 4.49 6.29
C GLN A 33 -13.12 4.43 5.20
N ALA A 34 -13.03 3.46 4.29
CA ALA A 34 -13.94 3.35 3.18
C ALA A 34 -15.34 2.86 3.55
N GLN A 35 -15.50 2.17 4.69
CA GLN A 35 -16.81 1.79 5.21
C GLN A 35 -17.74 2.99 5.42
N ASN A 36 -17.19 4.21 5.58
CA ASN A 36 -17.96 5.46 5.66
C ASN A 36 -17.86 6.33 4.40
N TYR A 37 -16.93 6.05 3.49
CA TYR A 37 -16.69 6.86 2.27
C TYR A 37 -16.21 5.93 1.16
N GLU A 38 -17.00 5.70 0.12
CA GLU A 38 -16.53 4.90 -1.02
C GLU A 38 -15.15 5.42 -1.49
N LEU A 39 -14.16 4.53 -1.58
CA LEU A 39 -12.82 4.90 -2.04
C LEU A 39 -12.95 5.64 -3.38
N PRO A 40 -12.35 6.84 -3.53
CA PRO A 40 -12.43 7.57 -4.78
C PRO A 40 -11.93 6.66 -5.91
N ASN A 41 -12.71 6.59 -6.99
CA ASN A 41 -12.48 5.76 -8.19
C ASN A 41 -12.76 4.24 -8.11
N LYS A 42 -13.39 3.70 -7.06
CA LYS A 42 -13.55 2.22 -6.89
C LYS A 42 -12.21 1.47 -6.97
N GLU A 43 -11.10 2.15 -6.74
CA GLU A 43 -9.79 1.52 -6.72
C GLU A 43 -9.72 0.57 -5.52
N LYS A 44 -9.12 -0.60 -5.73
CA LYS A 44 -8.90 -1.55 -4.64
C LYS A 44 -7.98 -0.89 -3.62
N ALA A 45 -8.31 -1.02 -2.33
CA ALA A 45 -7.47 -0.49 -1.26
C ALA A 45 -6.00 -0.95 -1.35
N LEU A 46 -5.77 -2.15 -1.90
CA LEU A 46 -4.42 -2.65 -2.18
C LEU A 46 -3.67 -1.83 -3.25
N SER A 47 -4.35 -1.39 -4.31
CA SER A 47 -3.75 -0.55 -5.35
C SER A 47 -3.37 0.82 -4.81
N VAL A 48 -4.24 1.42 -4.00
CA VAL A 48 -3.97 2.70 -3.34
C VAL A 48 -2.77 2.58 -2.40
N ALA A 49 -2.73 1.54 -1.56
CA ALA A 49 -1.61 1.27 -0.66
C ALA A 49 -0.30 1.05 -1.43
N ALA A 50 -0.31 0.27 -2.52
CA ALA A 50 0.87 0.05 -3.35
C ALA A 50 1.37 1.36 -3.97
N ARG A 51 0.47 2.24 -4.41
CA ARG A 51 0.82 3.54 -4.97
C ARG A 51 1.40 4.48 -3.92
N GLU A 52 0.84 4.53 -2.71
CA GLU A 52 1.39 5.32 -1.61
C GLU A 52 2.79 4.86 -1.20
N ILE A 53 3.04 3.54 -1.19
CA ILE A 53 4.39 2.99 -0.95
C ILE A 53 5.33 3.37 -2.10
N TYR A 54 4.86 3.30 -3.35
CA TYR A 54 5.64 3.70 -4.52
C TYR A 54 6.04 5.18 -4.48
N GLU A 55 5.11 6.06 -4.10
CA GLU A 55 5.34 7.49 -3.91
C GLU A 55 6.27 7.80 -2.73
N GLY A 56 6.60 6.79 -1.90
CA GLY A 56 7.44 6.97 -0.70
C GLY A 56 6.69 7.66 0.45
N ARG A 57 5.35 7.64 0.43
CA ARG A 57 4.51 8.18 1.52
C ARG A 57 4.37 7.23 2.70
N LEU A 58 4.78 5.97 2.54
CA LEU A 58 4.73 4.94 3.56
C LEU A 58 6.12 4.34 3.77
N GLU A 59 6.66 4.56 4.96
CA GLU A 59 7.89 3.93 5.43
C GLU A 59 7.52 2.79 6.38
N ALA A 60 8.16 1.62 6.19
CA ALA A 60 8.04 0.53 7.14
C ALA A 60 8.89 0.86 8.37
N THR A 61 8.34 1.66 9.30
CA THR A 61 9.00 1.86 10.59
C THR A 61 9.01 0.52 11.31
N ASN A 62 10.20 -0.04 11.46
CA ASN A 62 10.45 -1.22 12.26
C ASN A 62 10.95 -0.72 13.61
N ASP A 63 10.01 -0.32 14.47
CA ASP A 63 10.29 -0.17 15.90
C ASP A 63 10.60 -1.55 16.51
#